data_AF-A0A502D0Q2-F1
#
_entry.id   AF-A0A502D0Q2-F1
#
_cell.length_a   1.000
_cell.length_b   1.000
_cell.length_c   1.000
_cell.angle_alpha   90.00
_cell.angle_beta   90.00
_cell.angle_gamma   90.00
#
_symmetry.space_group_name_H-M   'P 1'
#
loop_
_entity.id
_entity.type
_entity.pdbx_description
1 polymer ?
#
loop_
_entity_poly.entity_id
_entity_poly.type
_entity_poly.pdbx_seq_one_letter_code
_entity_poly.pdbx_strand_id
1 'polypeptide(L)'
;MDQQGNVKDSAKPLVSRRTVALGAAWSVPVIVMATAAPAAAASAGNHSAVLATATGEKGEAVGSNRQVSFILSFGSIVGSNLVKITSIEGGGPWTVLPTAAVTVDAAHPAAPFSLTRPDTDNSTLTVVVHYTVNGVAHTVSVTVKNKAR
;
A
#
# COMPACT_ATOMS: atom_id res chain seq x y z
N MET A 1 -13.91 -98.01 21.32
CA MET A 1 -13.19 -98.18 20.04
C MET A 1 -14.13 -97.71 18.94
N ASP A 2 -13.56 -97.15 17.87
CA ASP A 2 -14.22 -96.66 16.65
C ASP A 2 -14.94 -95.30 16.77
N GLN A 3 -14.93 -94.37 15.79
CA GLN A 3 -14.13 -94.13 14.58
C GLN A 3 -14.58 -92.74 14.03
N GLN A 4 -13.68 -92.07 13.28
CA GLN A 4 -13.95 -91.14 12.16
C GLN A 4 -14.74 -89.83 12.44
N GLY A 5 -14.37 -88.66 11.92
CA GLY A 5 -13.34 -88.29 10.96
C GLY A 5 -13.66 -86.93 10.35
N ASN A 6 -12.69 -86.44 9.58
CA ASN A 6 -12.81 -85.61 8.38
C ASN A 6 -12.23 -84.20 8.42
N VAL A 7 -11.39 -83.97 7.43
CA VAL A 7 -10.40 -82.92 7.18
C VAL A 7 -10.97 -81.96 6.13
N LYS A 8 -10.54 -80.68 6.15
CA LYS A 8 -10.11 -79.86 4.98
C LYS A 8 -10.03 -78.38 5.40
N ASP A 9 -8.87 -77.76 5.50
CA ASP A 9 -7.91 -77.33 4.46
C ASP A 9 -8.33 -76.01 3.76
N SER A 10 -7.46 -75.02 3.95
CA SER A 10 -7.13 -73.81 3.15
C SER A 10 -8.16 -72.71 2.87
N ALA A 11 -7.91 -71.52 3.44
CA ALA A 11 -7.43 -70.33 2.68
C ALA A 11 -7.14 -69.12 3.61
N LYS A 12 -5.94 -68.54 3.54
CA LYS A 12 -5.61 -67.19 4.06
C LYS A 12 -6.11 -66.14 3.04
N PRO A 13 -6.54 -64.93 3.44
CA PRO A 13 -5.56 -63.86 3.69
C PRO A 13 -5.83 -63.02 4.94
N LEU A 14 -4.74 -62.47 5.49
CA LEU A 14 -4.73 -61.52 6.60
C LEU A 14 -5.63 -60.32 6.26
N VAL A 15 -6.66 -60.09 7.06
CA VAL A 15 -7.51 -58.90 6.93
C VAL A 15 -6.71 -57.66 7.33
N SER A 16 -6.33 -56.92 6.30
CA SER A 16 -6.00 -55.50 6.18
C SER A 16 -5.79 -54.73 7.49
N ARG A 17 -4.53 -54.35 7.74
CA ARG A 17 -4.16 -53.39 8.78
C ARG A 17 -4.67 -52.02 8.38
N ARG A 18 -5.55 -51.48 9.21
CA ARG A 18 -5.92 -50.06 9.34
C ARG A 18 -4.89 -49.12 8.70
N THR A 19 -5.25 -48.50 7.59
CA THR A 19 -4.64 -47.25 7.16
C THR A 19 -5.77 -46.26 6.92
N VAL A 20 -6.29 -45.69 8.02
CA VAL A 20 -7.05 -44.45 7.94
C VAL A 20 -6.00 -43.37 7.92
N ALA A 21 -5.75 -42.78 6.75
CA ALA A 21 -4.95 -41.59 6.64
C ALA A 21 -5.63 -40.49 7.47
N LEU A 22 -5.04 -40.18 8.62
CA LEU A 22 -5.38 -39.00 9.41
C LEU A 22 -5.15 -37.79 8.52
N GLY A 23 -6.23 -37.19 8.04
CA GLY A 23 -6.19 -35.94 7.29
C GLY A 23 -5.51 -34.88 8.14
N ALA A 24 -4.34 -34.42 7.72
CA ALA A 24 -3.79 -33.19 8.23
C ALA A 24 -4.67 -32.05 7.74
N ALA A 25 -5.61 -31.61 8.58
CA ALA A 25 -6.33 -30.37 8.37
C ALA A 25 -5.34 -29.23 8.66
N TRP A 26 -4.58 -28.83 7.63
CA TRP A 26 -3.72 -27.67 7.70
C TRP A 26 -4.61 -26.44 7.83
N SER A 27 -4.63 -25.84 9.02
CA SER A 27 -5.36 -24.60 9.29
C SER A 27 -4.86 -23.52 8.34
N VAL A 28 -5.77 -22.95 7.54
CA VAL A 28 -5.49 -21.74 6.76
C VAL A 28 -5.58 -20.56 7.73
N PRO A 29 -4.53 -19.75 7.92
CA PRO A 29 -4.64 -18.54 8.71
C PRO A 29 -5.58 -17.56 8.00
N VAL A 30 -6.74 -17.30 8.62
CA VAL A 30 -7.62 -16.22 8.20
C VAL A 30 -7.05 -14.92 8.76
N ILE A 31 -6.45 -14.10 7.90
CA ILE A 31 -6.08 -12.73 8.25
C ILE A 31 -7.33 -11.87 8.10
N VAL A 32 -8.00 -11.57 9.22
CA VAL A 32 -9.04 -10.52 9.24
C VAL A 32 -8.31 -9.19 9.19
N MET A 33 -8.21 -8.57 8.01
CA MET A 33 -7.79 -7.18 7.90
C MET A 33 -8.93 -6.29 8.42
N ALA A 34 -8.78 -5.75 9.62
CA ALA A 34 -9.60 -4.63 10.05
C ALA A 34 -9.20 -3.41 9.21
N THR A 35 -10.02 -3.06 8.21
CA THR A 35 -9.90 -1.78 7.55
C THR A 35 -10.33 -0.72 8.56
N ALA A 36 -9.35 -0.10 9.23
CA ALA A 36 -9.62 1.09 10.02
C ALA A 36 -10.16 2.15 9.04
N ALA A 37 -11.48 2.35 9.04
CA ALA A 37 -12.07 3.50 8.39
C ALA A 37 -11.37 4.74 8.96
N PRO A 38 -10.79 5.63 8.12
CA PRO A 38 -10.19 6.84 8.63
C PRO A 38 -11.22 7.57 9.47
N ALA A 39 -10.89 7.86 10.73
CA ALA A 39 -11.65 8.79 11.53
C ALA A 39 -11.53 10.15 10.83
N ALA A 40 -12.47 10.46 9.95
CA ALA A 40 -12.63 11.78 9.38
C ALA A 40 -12.94 12.71 10.54
N ALA A 41 -11.92 13.43 11.01
CA ALA A 41 -12.11 14.57 11.89
C ALA A 41 -12.87 15.62 11.09
N ALA A 42 -14.20 15.56 11.13
CA ALA A 42 -15.08 16.58 10.60
C ALA A 42 -14.83 17.86 11.39
N SER A 43 -13.96 18.73 10.86
CA SER A 43 -13.89 20.13 11.29
C SER A 43 -15.28 20.75 11.08
N ALA A 44 -15.81 21.45 12.08
CA ALA A 44 -17.16 22.03 12.12
C ALA A 44 -17.38 23.20 11.13
N GLY A 45 -16.61 23.27 10.05
CA GLY A 45 -16.76 24.19 8.93
C GLY A 45 -16.79 23.43 7.60
N ASN A 46 -17.37 24.04 6.57
CA ASN A 46 -17.30 23.48 5.22
C ASN A 46 -15.84 23.55 4.74
N HIS A 47 -15.08 22.46 4.92
CA HIS A 47 -13.71 22.33 4.42
C HIS A 47 -13.69 21.29 3.30
N SER A 48 -13.22 21.68 2.12
CA SER A 48 -13.07 20.79 0.98
C SER A 48 -11.93 21.27 0.09
N ALA A 49 -11.15 20.36 -0.46
CA ALA A 49 -10.19 20.67 -1.51
C ALA A 49 -10.18 19.53 -2.54
N VAL A 50 -10.51 19.84 -3.79
CA VAL A 50 -10.51 18.88 -4.90
C VAL A 50 -9.22 19.03 -5.67
N LEU A 51 -8.43 17.95 -5.76
CA LEU A 51 -7.20 17.94 -6.54
C LEU A 51 -7.53 18.17 -8.02
N ALA A 52 -6.88 19.15 -8.63
CA ALA A 52 -6.98 19.42 -10.06
C ALA A 52 -5.82 18.74 -10.81
N THR A 53 -4.59 18.97 -10.35
CA THR A 53 -3.39 18.45 -10.99
C THR A 53 -2.31 18.11 -9.98
N ALA A 54 -1.44 17.16 -10.33
CA ALA A 54 -0.25 16.84 -9.58
C ALA A 54 0.96 16.79 -10.52
N THR A 55 2.07 17.42 -10.13
CA THR A 55 3.31 17.41 -10.88
C THR A 55 4.46 16.91 -10.01
N GLY A 56 5.48 16.37 -10.68
CA GLY A 56 6.71 15.90 -10.06
C GLY A 56 7.91 16.26 -10.91
N GLU A 57 8.93 16.81 -10.29
CA GLU A 57 10.17 17.18 -10.97
C GLU A 57 11.40 16.79 -10.16
N LYS A 58 12.34 16.13 -10.81
CA LYS A 58 13.68 15.86 -10.28
C LYS A 58 14.47 17.18 -10.25
N GLY A 59 14.91 17.57 -9.07
CA GLY A 59 15.76 18.72 -8.82
C GLY A 59 17.24 18.35 -8.72
N GLU A 60 17.96 19.09 -7.89
CA GLU A 60 19.40 18.97 -7.74
C GLU A 60 19.80 17.66 -7.03
N ALA A 61 21.02 17.20 -7.33
CA ALA A 61 21.64 16.14 -6.56
C ALA A 61 22.02 16.65 -5.16
N VAL A 62 21.75 15.84 -4.14
CA VAL A 62 22.05 16.10 -2.73
C VAL A 62 22.83 14.90 -2.20
N GLY A 63 24.16 14.96 -2.31
CA GLY A 63 25.02 13.78 -2.06
C GLY A 63 24.71 12.65 -3.05
N SER A 64 24.50 11.44 -2.55
CA SER A 64 24.08 10.27 -3.34
C SER A 64 22.57 10.21 -3.62
N ASN A 65 21.82 11.22 -3.20
CA ASN A 65 20.38 11.33 -3.40
C ASN A 65 20.06 12.40 -4.43
N ARG A 66 18.82 12.43 -4.90
CA ARG A 66 18.25 13.56 -5.65
C ARG A 66 17.00 14.08 -4.97
N GLN A 67 16.87 15.41 -4.96
CA GLN A 67 15.66 16.06 -4.53
C GLN A 67 14.58 15.90 -5.59
N VAL A 68 13.35 15.62 -5.18
CA VAL A 68 12.18 15.60 -6.04
C VAL A 68 11.16 16.56 -5.44
N SER A 69 10.70 17.50 -6.27
CA SER A 69 9.66 18.44 -5.93
C SER A 69 8.32 17.90 -6.43
N PHE A 70 7.35 17.79 -5.54
CA PHE A 70 5.97 17.48 -5.88
C PHE A 70 5.12 18.73 -5.65
N ILE A 71 4.21 19.02 -6.57
CA ILE A 71 3.21 20.09 -6.38
C ILE A 71 1.84 19.47 -6.59
N LEU A 72 1.03 19.49 -5.53
CA LEU A 72 -0.39 19.13 -5.60
C LEU A 72 -1.21 20.42 -5.71
N SER A 73 -1.86 20.64 -6.85
CA SER A 73 -2.68 21.84 -7.11
C SER A 73 -4.16 21.48 -7.05
N PHE A 74 -4.93 22.29 -6.33
CA PHE A 74 -6.34 22.08 -6.04
C PHE A 74 -7.19 23.12 -6.79
N GLY A 75 -8.28 22.67 -7.42
CA GLY A 75 -9.09 23.53 -8.29
C GLY A 75 -10.37 24.07 -7.64
N SER A 76 -10.94 23.32 -6.70
CA SER A 76 -12.12 23.73 -5.94
C SER A 76 -11.80 23.61 -4.46
N ILE A 77 -11.77 24.74 -3.75
CA ILE A 77 -11.33 24.83 -2.37
C ILE A 77 -12.34 25.62 -1.56
N VAL A 78 -12.80 25.03 -0.46
CA VAL A 78 -13.63 25.67 0.57
C VAL A 78 -12.87 25.61 1.89
N GLY A 79 -12.72 26.76 2.54
CA GLY A 79 -11.94 26.90 3.77
C GLY A 79 -10.44 26.62 3.60
N SER A 80 -9.73 26.61 4.72
CA SER A 80 -8.32 26.18 4.77
C SER A 80 -8.23 24.68 4.98
N ASN A 81 -7.35 24.00 4.24
CA ASN A 81 -7.21 22.55 4.26
C ASN A 81 -5.76 22.17 4.51
N LEU A 82 -5.51 21.16 5.35
CA LEU A 82 -4.17 20.65 5.63
C LEU A 82 -3.87 19.44 4.74
N VAL A 83 -2.83 19.55 3.92
CA VAL A 83 -2.39 18.53 2.97
C VAL A 83 -1.06 17.92 3.42
N LYS A 84 -0.95 16.59 3.40
CA LYS A 84 0.30 15.86 3.70
C LYS A 84 0.49 14.70 2.73
N ILE A 85 1.70 14.46 2.25
CA ILE A 85 2.05 13.19 1.61
C ILE A 85 2.36 12.19 2.72
N THR A 86 1.66 11.05 2.72
CA THR A 86 1.81 10.00 3.75
C THR A 86 2.75 8.90 3.31
N SER A 87 2.71 8.53 2.02
CA SER A 87 3.62 7.56 1.43
C SER A 87 3.76 7.77 -0.07
N ILE A 88 4.80 7.19 -0.67
CA ILE A 88 4.99 7.16 -2.12
C ILE A 88 5.38 5.73 -2.50
N GLU A 89 4.68 5.17 -3.49
CA GLU A 89 5.00 3.87 -4.07
C GLU A 89 5.81 4.04 -5.35
N GLY A 90 6.87 3.23 -5.47
CA GLY A 90 7.82 3.30 -6.58
C GLY A 90 8.92 4.34 -6.39
N GLY A 91 9.98 4.22 -7.20
CA GLY A 91 11.08 5.19 -7.20
C GLY A 91 12.14 5.04 -6.12
N GLY A 92 12.03 4.03 -5.26
CA GLY A 92 13.00 3.76 -4.19
C GLY A 92 12.59 4.35 -2.84
N PRO A 93 13.44 4.21 -1.80
CA PRO A 93 13.11 4.69 -0.47
C PRO A 93 13.12 6.23 -0.44
N TRP A 94 12.05 6.81 0.10
CA TRP A 94 11.87 8.25 0.26
C TRP A 94 12.16 8.64 1.72
N THR A 95 12.89 9.72 1.94
CA THR A 95 13.49 10.04 3.25
C THR A 95 12.65 10.90 4.19
N VAL A 96 11.57 11.53 3.71
CA VAL A 96 10.78 12.52 4.49
C VAL A 96 9.29 12.21 4.39
N LEU A 97 8.89 11.06 4.94
CA LEU A 97 7.49 10.61 4.99
C LEU A 97 7.08 10.23 6.42
N PRO A 98 5.85 10.57 6.86
CA PRO A 98 4.93 11.51 6.21
C PRO A 98 5.52 12.93 6.19
N THR A 99 5.13 13.76 5.23
CA THR A 99 5.59 15.15 5.17
C THR A 99 4.96 16.02 6.25
N ALA A 100 5.56 17.18 6.51
CA ALA A 100 4.87 18.26 7.20
C ALA A 100 3.57 18.64 6.45
N ALA A 101 2.59 19.16 7.20
CA ALA A 101 1.34 19.64 6.61
C ALA A 101 1.56 20.96 5.88
N VAL A 102 0.97 21.09 4.71
CA VAL A 102 0.88 22.34 3.96
C VAL A 102 -0.57 22.80 3.96
N THR A 103 -0.81 24.05 4.34
CA THR A 103 -2.14 24.66 4.28
C THR A 103 -2.42 25.11 2.85
N VAL A 104 -3.58 24.70 2.31
CA VAL A 104 -4.11 25.20 1.05
C VAL A 104 -5.45 25.89 1.26
N ASP A 105 -5.66 26.99 0.55
CA ASP A 105 -6.89 27.78 0.53
C ASP A 105 -7.11 28.36 -0.88
N ALA A 106 -8.19 29.11 -1.08
CA ALA A 106 -8.50 29.68 -2.38
C ALA A 106 -7.46 30.68 -2.92
N ALA A 107 -6.68 31.32 -2.05
CA ALA A 107 -5.58 32.22 -2.43
C ALA A 107 -4.27 31.46 -2.69
N HIS A 108 -4.08 30.33 -2.03
CA HIS A 108 -2.89 29.47 -2.13
C HIS A 108 -3.29 28.03 -2.49
N PRO A 109 -3.67 27.77 -3.76
CA PRO A 109 -4.26 26.49 -4.15
C PRO A 109 -3.25 25.36 -4.35
N ALA A 110 -1.97 25.57 -4.03
CA ALA A 110 -0.91 24.61 -4.31
C ALA A 110 -0.18 24.18 -3.02
N ALA A 111 0.03 22.88 -2.87
CA ALA A 111 0.84 22.29 -1.81
C ALA A 111 2.17 21.77 -2.37
N PRO A 112 3.28 22.51 -2.22
CA PRO A 112 4.60 22.05 -2.59
C PRO A 112 5.22 21.13 -1.52
N PHE A 113 5.86 20.06 -1.97
CA PHE A 113 6.62 19.14 -1.14
C PHE A 113 7.99 18.88 -1.76
N SER A 114 9.02 18.78 -0.91
CA SER A 114 10.38 18.40 -1.34
C SER A 114 10.80 17.16 -0.57
N LEU A 115 11.08 16.08 -1.31
CA LEU A 115 11.57 14.83 -0.74
C LEU A 115 12.90 14.46 -1.40
N THR A 116 13.70 13.61 -0.76
CA THR A 116 14.88 13.03 -1.38
C THR A 116 14.73 11.52 -1.51
N ARG A 117 15.33 10.98 -2.56
CA ARG A 117 15.46 9.53 -2.81
C ARG A 117 16.85 9.22 -3.35
N PRO A 118 17.34 7.99 -3.18
CA PRO A 118 18.49 7.52 -3.94
C PRO A 118 18.22 7.69 -5.43
N ASP A 119 19.18 8.27 -6.13
CA ASP A 119 19.06 8.51 -7.55
C ASP A 119 20.07 7.66 -8.30
N THR A 120 19.56 6.73 -9.10
CA THR A 120 20.38 5.82 -9.90
C THR A 120 20.42 6.23 -11.37
N ASP A 121 19.52 7.13 -11.81
CA ASP A 121 19.39 7.47 -13.22
C ASP A 121 18.60 8.76 -13.50
N ASN A 122 18.84 9.36 -14.67
CA ASN A 122 18.12 10.55 -15.16
C ASN A 122 16.82 10.16 -15.92
N SER A 123 16.24 8.99 -15.71
CA SER A 123 15.01 8.59 -16.42
C SER A 123 13.76 9.25 -15.84
N THR A 124 12.72 9.41 -16.64
CA THR A 124 11.37 9.76 -16.14
C THR A 124 10.86 8.62 -15.25
N LEU A 125 10.27 8.96 -14.11
CA LEU A 125 9.72 7.98 -13.17
C LEU A 125 8.22 8.23 -12.97
N THR A 126 7.41 7.18 -12.97
CA THR A 126 6.02 7.26 -12.51
C THR A 126 5.90 6.69 -11.10
N VAL A 127 5.26 7.42 -10.20
CA VAL A 127 5.01 7.02 -8.80
C VAL A 127 3.54 7.18 -8.44
N VAL A 128 3.11 6.46 -7.41
CA VAL A 128 1.81 6.70 -6.77
C VAL A 128 2.05 7.46 -5.47
N VAL A 129 1.52 8.66 -5.38
CA VAL A 129 1.58 9.51 -4.19
C VAL A 129 0.31 9.28 -3.37
N HIS A 130 0.48 8.79 -2.15
CA HIS A 130 -0.58 8.74 -1.15
C HIS A 130 -0.52 10.00 -0.32
N TYR A 131 -1.63 10.72 -0.22
CA TYR A 131 -1.71 11.97 0.52
C TYR A 131 -3.00 12.05 1.32
N THR A 132 -3.06 13.00 2.25
CA THR A 132 -4.26 13.29 3.02
C THR A 132 -4.68 14.73 2.85
N VAL A 133 -5.98 14.99 2.90
CA VAL A 133 -6.59 16.32 3.03
C VAL A 133 -7.44 16.30 4.29
N ASN A 134 -7.06 17.10 5.30
CA ASN A 134 -7.70 17.10 6.63
C ASN A 134 -7.82 15.68 7.25
N GLY A 135 -6.83 14.82 6.99
CA GLY A 135 -6.81 13.43 7.48
C GLY A 135 -7.57 12.42 6.61
N VAL A 136 -8.30 12.86 5.58
CA VAL A 136 -8.93 11.96 4.59
C VAL A 136 -7.90 11.52 3.57
N ALA A 137 -7.77 10.21 3.35
CA ALA A 137 -6.79 9.63 2.45
C ALA A 137 -7.19 9.75 0.97
N HIS A 138 -6.20 10.01 0.13
CA HIS A 138 -6.30 10.13 -1.32
C HIS A 138 -5.04 9.59 -1.99
N THR A 139 -5.14 9.28 -3.29
CA THR A 139 -4.01 8.82 -4.10
C THR A 139 -4.00 9.50 -5.46
N VAL A 140 -2.80 9.71 -6.01
CA VAL A 140 -2.62 10.23 -7.36
C VAL A 140 -1.36 9.66 -8.02
N SER A 141 -1.45 9.31 -9.30
CA SER A 141 -0.29 8.92 -10.09
C SER A 141 0.44 10.16 -10.62
N VAL A 142 1.74 10.26 -10.37
CA VAL A 142 2.56 11.41 -10.75
C VAL A 142 3.73 10.94 -11.61
N THR A 143 3.87 11.54 -12.79
CA THR A 143 5.06 11.39 -13.62
C THR A 143 6.10 12.43 -13.20
N VAL A 144 7.18 11.96 -12.59
CA VAL A 144 8.35 12.73 -12.20
C VAL A 144 9.29 12.87 -13.39
N LYS A 145 9.37 14.08 -13.94
CA LYS A 145 10.24 14.42 -15.07
C LYS A 145 11.57 14.98 -14.57
N ASN A 146 12.58 15.01 -15.44
CA ASN A 146 13.76 15.83 -15.17
C ASN A 146 13.38 17.30 -15.24
N LYS A 147 13.95 18.12 -14.35
CA LYS A 147 13.89 19.57 -14.48
C LYS A 147 14.46 19.98 -15.84
N ALA A 148 13.66 20.69 -16.63
CA ALA A 148 14.12 21.30 -17.87
C ALA A 148 15.23 22.31 -17.54
N ARG A 149 16.37 22.18 -18.20
CA ARG A 149 17.48 23.15 -18.10
C ARG A 149 17.18 24.39 -18.93
#